data_AF-A0A3M1BLA9-F1
#
_entry.id   AF-A0A3M1BLA9-F1
#
_cell.length_a   1.000
_cell.length_b   1.000
_cell.length_c   1.000
_cell.angle_alpha   90.00
_cell.angle_beta   90.00
_cell.angle_gamma   90.00
#
_symmetry.space_group_name_H-M   'P 1'
#
loop_
_entity.id
_entity.type
_entity.pdbx_description
1 polymer ?
#
loop_
_entity_poly.entity_id
_entity_poly.type
_entity_poly.pdbx_seq_one_letter_code
_entity_poly.pdbx_strand_id
1 'polypeptide(L)'
;IDVGTIDIAGVETYKLDYNGVSTATSGFNFNVATGGNANAKNLYAVSVLTNEQAEESMLIVKKALQRVDTIRAQIGAVMNNLQSIYDSQKVALDNTREAENVIRNTDYAEEMTNFTKLQIKMQSSMAMLAQANQLPQLVLQLLR
;
A
#
# COMPACT_ATOMS: atom_id res chain seq x y z
N ILE A 1 8.66 -7.47 -4.10
CA ILE A 1 8.03 -6.62 -5.14
C ILE A 1 8.93 -5.41 -5.27
N ASP A 2 9.64 -5.31 -6.38
CA ASP A 2 10.64 -4.28 -6.60
C ASP A 2 9.91 -2.95 -6.79
N VAL A 3 9.93 -2.11 -5.76
CA VAL A 3 9.41 -0.74 -5.86
C VAL A 3 10.51 0.08 -6.51
N GLY A 4 10.42 0.21 -7.84
CA GLY A 4 11.40 0.93 -8.65
C GLY A 4 11.80 2.27 -8.00
N THR A 5 13.11 2.54 -7.99
CA THR A 5 13.69 3.73 -7.38
C THR A 5 13.18 4.99 -8.09
N ILE A 6 12.57 5.91 -7.34
CA ILE A 6 12.24 7.24 -7.86
C ILE A 6 13.51 8.07 -7.85
N ASP A 7 14.16 8.22 -9.01
CA ASP A 7 15.28 9.15 -9.15
C ASP A 7 14.76 10.57 -9.42
N ILE A 8 14.61 11.33 -8.33
CA ILE A 8 14.16 12.73 -8.35
C ILE A 8 15.33 13.68 -8.66
N ALA A 9 16.59 13.22 -8.56
CA ALA A 9 17.77 14.08 -8.54
C ALA A 9 18.88 13.71 -9.56
N GLY A 10 18.66 12.74 -10.43
CA GLY A 10 19.56 12.48 -11.57
C GLY A 10 19.68 13.72 -12.45
N VAL A 11 20.91 14.18 -12.68
CA VAL A 11 21.23 15.12 -13.77
C VAL A 11 21.08 14.35 -15.08
N GLU A 12 19.83 14.12 -15.48
CA GLU A 12 19.49 13.63 -16.81
C GLU A 12 19.97 14.69 -17.81
N THR A 13 21.01 14.33 -18.56
CA THR A 13 21.54 15.18 -19.63
C THR A 13 20.50 15.17 -20.75
N TYR A 14 19.61 16.16 -20.77
CA TYR A 14 18.63 16.30 -21.84
C TYR A 14 19.33 16.61 -23.15
N LYS A 15 19.51 15.59 -23.99
CA LYS A 15 19.89 15.79 -25.39
C LYS A 15 18.72 16.45 -26.10
N LEU A 16 18.96 17.63 -26.66
CA LEU A 16 18.06 18.23 -27.64
C LEU A 16 18.37 17.53 -28.97
N ASP A 17 17.42 16.76 -29.50
CA ASP A 17 17.55 16.17 -30.84
C ASP A 17 17.44 17.29 -31.88
N TYR A 18 18.58 17.76 -32.39
CA TYR A 18 18.67 18.75 -33.47
C TYR A 18 18.65 18.10 -34.86
N ASN A 19 17.94 16.99 -35.03
CA ASN A 19 17.93 16.28 -36.30
C ASN A 19 17.23 17.15 -37.38
N GLY A 20 18.01 17.78 -38.27
CA GLY A 20 17.53 18.65 -39.33
C GLY A 20 17.86 20.16 -39.19
N VAL A 21 18.53 20.59 -38.11
CA VAL A 21 19.00 21.98 -37.98
C VAL A 21 20.44 22.08 -38.47
N SER A 22 20.63 22.65 -39.68
CA SER A 22 21.93 22.91 -40.25
C SER A 22 22.73 23.87 -39.35
N THR A 23 23.95 23.48 -38.98
CA THR A 23 24.92 24.27 -38.21
C THR A 23 25.50 25.47 -38.98
N ALA A 24 24.87 25.86 -40.09
CA ALA A 24 25.22 27.03 -40.86
C ALA A 24 24.06 28.04 -40.80
N THR A 25 24.21 28.99 -39.87
CA THR A 25 23.81 30.38 -40.08
C THR A 25 22.39 30.59 -40.62
N SER A 26 21.36 30.19 -39.87
CA SER A 26 19.99 30.71 -40.01
C SER A 26 19.16 30.37 -38.77
N GLY A 27 18.81 31.38 -37.97
CA GLY A 27 17.69 31.33 -37.03
C GLY A 27 18.01 31.49 -35.55
N PHE A 28 18.89 30.65 -34.99
CA PHE A 28 19.17 30.62 -33.55
C PHE A 28 20.66 30.40 -33.30
N ASN A 29 21.32 31.37 -32.69
CA ASN A 29 22.77 31.43 -32.52
C ASN A 29 23.28 30.48 -31.41
N PHE A 30 22.86 29.22 -31.41
CA PHE A 30 23.42 28.18 -30.56
C PHE A 30 24.82 27.83 -31.07
N ASN A 31 25.86 28.32 -30.37
CA ASN A 31 27.24 27.90 -30.63
C ASN A 31 27.43 26.44 -30.19
N VAL A 32 27.00 25.49 -31.01
CA VAL A 32 27.28 24.07 -30.84
C VAL A 32 28.66 23.83 -31.43
N ALA A 33 29.69 23.87 -30.56
CA ALA A 33 31.00 23.34 -30.93
C ALA A 33 30.83 21.87 -31.34
N THR A 34 31.38 21.48 -32.48
CA THR A 34 31.33 20.11 -33.00
C THR A 34 31.93 19.17 -31.97
N GLY A 35 31.08 18.42 -31.23
CA GLY A 35 31.49 17.54 -30.13
C GLY A 35 31.29 18.09 -28.70
N GLY A 36 30.68 19.27 -28.53
CA GLY A 36 30.38 19.85 -27.23
C GLY A 36 28.91 19.70 -26.83
N ASN A 37 28.66 19.38 -25.56
CA ASN A 37 27.32 19.43 -24.98
C ASN A 37 26.76 20.86 -25.09
N ALA A 38 25.60 21.03 -25.70
CA ALA A 38 24.90 22.30 -25.70
C ALA A 38 24.53 22.65 -24.25
N ASN A 39 25.16 23.70 -23.71
CA ASN A 39 24.82 24.19 -22.37
C ASN A 39 23.42 24.81 -22.45
N ALA A 40 22.40 24.06 -22.03
CA ALA A 40 21.07 24.61 -21.81
C ALA A 40 21.19 25.76 -20.80
N LYS A 41 20.70 26.95 -21.14
CA LYS A 41 20.63 28.05 -20.17
C LYS A 41 19.83 27.61 -18.95
N ASN A 42 20.37 27.88 -17.77
CA ASN A 42 19.70 27.64 -16.50
C ASN A 42 18.34 28.38 -16.47
N LEU A 43 17.31 27.83 -15.83
CA LEU A 43 15.97 28.43 -15.71
C LEU A 43 16.03 29.86 -15.12
N TYR A 44 17.08 30.14 -14.33
CA TYR A 44 17.36 31.44 -13.73
C TYR A 44 18.00 32.48 -14.67
N ALA A 45 18.40 32.11 -15.89
CA ALA A 45 19.08 32.99 -16.86
C ALA A 45 18.27 33.20 -18.16
N VAL A 46 16.95 33.01 -18.06
CA VAL A 46 15.96 33.11 -19.14
C VAL A 46 15.58 34.58 -19.37
N SER A 47 15.57 35.04 -20.62
CA SER A 47 15.26 36.42 -21.01
C SER A 47 14.22 36.41 -22.12
N VAL A 48 13.24 37.32 -22.08
CA VAL A 48 12.14 37.40 -23.08
C VAL A 48 12.24 38.71 -23.89
N LEU A 49 13.40 39.35 -23.87
CA LEU A 49 13.56 40.71 -24.42
C LEU A 49 13.60 40.76 -25.95
N THR A 50 13.91 39.63 -26.59
CA THR A 50 13.94 39.49 -28.06
C THR A 50 13.15 38.24 -28.46
N ASN A 51 12.65 38.19 -29.70
CA ASN A 51 11.88 37.03 -30.19
C ASN A 51 12.69 35.72 -30.10
N GLU A 52 13.98 35.77 -30.45
CA GLU A 52 14.89 34.61 -30.36
C GLU A 52 15.01 34.10 -28.91
N GLN A 53 15.26 35.01 -27.96
CA GLN A 53 15.37 34.63 -26.55
C GLN A 53 14.02 34.15 -25.96
N ALA A 54 12.89 34.68 -26.44
CA ALA A 54 11.57 34.22 -26.04
C ALA A 54 11.31 32.77 -26.49
N GLU A 55 11.72 32.40 -27.71
CA GLU A 55 11.59 31.03 -28.21
C GLU A 55 12.48 30.04 -27.45
N GLU A 56 13.74 30.41 -27.16
CA GLU A 56 14.61 29.61 -26.29
C GLU A 56 14.03 29.43 -24.89
N SER A 57 13.48 30.51 -24.32
CA SER A 57 12.83 30.51 -23.01
C SER A 57 11.63 29.56 -22.96
N MET A 58 10.79 29.58 -24.00
CA MET A 58 9.65 28.66 -24.12
C MET A 58 10.11 27.20 -24.19
N LEU A 59 11.20 26.91 -24.90
CA LEU A 59 11.74 25.56 -24.99
C LEU A 59 12.26 25.06 -23.64
N ILE A 60 12.98 25.90 -22.89
CA ILE A 60 13.49 25.57 -21.55
C ILE A 60 12.32 25.30 -20.59
N VAL A 61 11.30 26.17 -20.58
CA VAL A 61 10.11 26.00 -19.72
C VAL A 61 9.34 24.73 -20.11
N LYS A 62 9.15 24.46 -21.40
CA LYS A 62 8.50 23.23 -21.87
C LYS A 62 9.23 21.98 -21.38
N LYS A 63 10.56 21.99 -21.36
CA LYS A 63 11.36 20.87 -20.82
C LYS A 63 11.25 20.75 -19.31
N ALA A 64 11.27 21.86 -18.57
CA ALA A 64 11.05 21.85 -17.14
C ALA A 64 9.65 21.28 -16.79
N LEU A 65 8.62 21.68 -17.53
CA LEU A 65 7.27 21.13 -17.40
C LEU A 65 7.23 19.63 -17.70
N GLN A 66 7.85 19.17 -18.80
CA GLN A 66 7.96 17.74 -19.10
C GLN A 66 8.60 16.93 -17.97
N ARG A 67 9.61 17.48 -17.28
CA ARG A 67 10.21 16.83 -16.10
C ARG A 67 9.24 16.78 -14.93
N VAL A 68 8.55 17.87 -14.61
CA VAL A 68 7.52 17.87 -13.56
C VAL A 68 6.43 16.86 -13.86
N ASP A 69 5.96 16.78 -15.10
CA ASP A 69 4.93 15.83 -15.54
C ASP A 69 5.43 14.39 -15.42
N THR A 70 6.68 14.12 -15.77
CA THR A 70 7.29 12.79 -15.61
C THR A 70 7.36 12.37 -14.15
N ILE A 71 7.80 13.27 -13.26
CA ILE A 71 7.83 13.00 -11.81
C ILE A 71 6.41 12.75 -11.29
N ARG A 72 5.44 13.58 -11.70
CA ARG A 72 4.04 13.42 -11.29
C ARG A 72 3.45 12.10 -11.77
N ALA A 73 3.78 11.66 -12.99
CA ALA A 73 3.39 10.36 -13.53
C ALA A 73 4.00 9.20 -12.73
N GLN A 74 5.29 9.28 -12.37
CA GLN A 74 5.94 8.28 -11.53
C GLN A 74 5.30 8.19 -10.14
N ILE A 75 5.03 9.33 -9.49
CA ILE A 75 4.29 9.36 -8.21
C ILE A 75 2.91 8.72 -8.37
N GLY A 76 2.20 9.02 -9.46
CA GLY A 76 0.91 8.38 -9.79
C GLY A 76 1.00 6.86 -9.90
N ALA A 77 2.01 6.34 -10.59
CA ALA A 77 2.24 4.90 -10.71
C ALA A 77 2.55 4.24 -9.36
N VAL A 78 3.36 4.88 -8.52
CA VAL A 78 3.67 4.38 -7.17
C VAL A 78 2.43 4.39 -6.28
N MET A 79 1.60 5.44 -6.34
CA MET A 79 0.33 5.48 -5.61
C MET A 79 -0.63 4.35 -6.04
N ASN A 80 -0.73 4.04 -7.33
CA ASN A 80 -1.55 2.93 -7.82
C ASN A 80 -1.07 1.57 -7.26
N ASN A 81 0.26 1.35 -7.28
CA ASN A 81 0.85 0.14 -6.68
C ASN A 81 0.60 0.06 -5.17
N LEU A 82 0.77 1.17 -4.44
CA LEU A 82 0.48 1.22 -3.01
C LEU A 82 -0.99 0.90 -2.72
N GLN A 83 -1.92 1.42 -3.52
CA GLN A 83 -3.34 1.12 -3.39
C GLN A 83 -3.61 -0.38 -3.58
N SER A 84 -3.02 -0.99 -4.63
CA SER A 84 -3.16 -2.43 -4.87
C SER A 84 -2.58 -3.27 -3.72
N ILE A 85 -1.43 -2.86 -3.16
CA ILE A 85 -0.82 -3.54 -2.01
C ILE A 85 -1.74 -3.41 -0.79
N TYR A 86 -2.24 -2.20 -0.51
CA TYR A 86 -3.15 -1.94 0.59
C TYR A 86 -4.42 -2.80 0.51
N ASP A 87 -5.06 -2.87 -0.66
CA ASP A 87 -6.28 -3.65 -0.84
C ASP A 87 -6.01 -5.15 -0.65
N SER A 88 -4.88 -5.66 -1.16
CA SER A 88 -4.48 -7.06 -0.94
C SER A 88 -4.18 -7.37 0.53
N GLN A 89 -3.51 -6.45 1.24
CA GLN A 89 -3.17 -6.60 2.64
C GLN A 89 -4.42 -6.53 3.52
N LYS A 90 -5.38 -5.66 3.19
CA LYS A 90 -6.67 -5.58 3.88
C LYS A 90 -7.42 -6.90 3.80
N VAL A 91 -7.52 -7.49 2.61
CA VAL A 91 -8.14 -8.82 2.43
C VAL A 91 -7.41 -9.89 3.24
N ALA A 92 -6.07 -9.91 3.20
CA ALA A 92 -5.28 -10.87 3.98
C ALA A 92 -5.52 -10.71 5.50
N LEU A 93 -5.63 -9.48 5.97
CA LEU A 93 -5.90 -9.16 7.37
C LEU A 93 -7.33 -9.55 7.79
N ASP A 94 -8.34 -9.32 6.94
CA ASP A 94 -9.71 -9.76 7.21
C ASP A 94 -9.79 -11.30 7.26
N ASN A 95 -9.13 -12.00 6.33
CA ASN A 95 -9.06 -13.46 6.34
C ASN A 95 -8.33 -14.00 7.59
N THR A 96 -7.26 -13.35 8.03
CA THR A 96 -6.52 -13.75 9.23
C THR A 96 -7.35 -13.51 10.49
N ARG A 97 -8.06 -12.37 10.56
CA ARG A 97 -8.97 -12.07 11.67
C ARG A 97 -10.12 -13.06 11.74
N GLU A 98 -10.69 -13.46 10.61
CA GLU A 98 -11.74 -14.46 10.58
C GLU A 98 -11.23 -15.84 11.01
N ALA A 99 -10.04 -16.24 10.54
CA ALA A 99 -9.39 -17.47 11.00
C ALA A 99 -9.12 -17.45 12.53
N GLU A 100 -8.63 -16.33 13.06
CA GLU A 100 -8.43 -16.15 14.50
C GLU A 100 -9.75 -16.21 15.28
N ASN A 101 -10.80 -15.57 14.77
CA ASN A 101 -12.14 -15.60 15.34
C ASN A 101 -12.71 -17.02 15.40
N VAL A 102 -12.54 -17.81 14.34
CA VAL A 102 -12.96 -19.22 14.31
C VAL A 102 -12.21 -20.03 15.36
N ILE A 103 -10.89 -19.91 15.45
CA ILE A 103 -10.09 -20.64 16.45
C ILE A 103 -10.56 -20.26 17.87
N ARG A 104 -10.63 -18.96 18.15
CA ARG A 104 -10.99 -18.46 19.48
C ARG A 104 -12.42 -18.84 19.88
N ASN A 105 -13.39 -18.72 18.98
CA ASN A 105 -14.78 -19.07 19.25
C ASN A 105 -15.00 -20.58 19.37
N THR A 106 -14.23 -21.39 18.63
CA THR A 106 -14.30 -22.85 18.76
C THR A 106 -13.79 -23.28 20.14
N ASP A 107 -12.64 -22.76 20.56
CA ASP A 107 -12.07 -23.04 21.89
C ASP A 107 -12.99 -22.55 23.02
N TYR A 108 -13.59 -21.36 22.88
CA TYR A 108 -14.58 -20.89 23.85
C TYR A 108 -15.86 -21.74 23.88
N ALA A 109 -16.35 -22.21 22.73
CA ALA A 109 -17.52 -23.08 22.68
C ALA A 109 -17.24 -24.45 23.34
N GLU A 110 -16.04 -25.01 23.14
CA GLU A 110 -15.62 -26.26 23.78
C GLU A 110 -15.49 -26.10 25.31
N GLU A 111 -14.84 -25.04 25.80
CA GLU A 111 -14.76 -24.79 27.24
C GLU A 111 -16.13 -24.48 27.86
N MET A 112 -17.00 -23.73 27.17
CA MET A 112 -18.36 -23.47 27.68
C MET A 112 -19.23 -24.73 27.72
N THR A 113 -19.11 -25.62 26.72
CA THR A 113 -19.81 -26.91 26.74
C THR A 113 -19.26 -27.82 27.82
N ASN A 114 -17.94 -27.83 28.06
CA ASN A 114 -17.33 -28.58 29.15
C ASN A 114 -17.74 -28.01 30.52
N PHE A 115 -17.70 -26.70 30.71
CA PHE A 115 -18.20 -26.02 31.91
C PHE A 115 -19.67 -26.36 32.19
N THR A 116 -20.53 -26.28 31.17
CA THR A 116 -21.95 -26.62 31.27
C THR A 116 -22.15 -28.10 31.62
N LYS A 117 -21.37 -29.00 30.99
CA LYS A 117 -21.40 -30.44 31.29
C LYS A 117 -20.98 -30.72 32.74
N LEU A 118 -19.93 -30.05 33.22
CA LEU A 118 -19.50 -30.15 34.62
C LEU A 118 -20.57 -29.61 35.57
N GLN A 119 -21.22 -28.50 35.24
CA GLN A 119 -22.31 -27.93 36.03
C GLN A 119 -23.53 -28.87 36.11
N ILE A 120 -23.94 -29.46 34.98
CA ILE A 120 -25.00 -30.48 34.94
C ILE A 120 -24.60 -31.71 35.77
N LYS A 121 -23.34 -32.14 35.69
CA LYS A 121 -22.85 -33.27 36.48
C LYS A 121 -22.90 -32.98 37.99
N MET A 122 -22.50 -31.79 38.42
CA MET A 122 -22.60 -31.40 39.84
C MET A 122 -24.05 -31.36 40.32
N GLN A 123 -24.95 -30.75 39.54
CA GLN A 123 -26.39 -30.74 39.85
C GLN A 123 -26.99 -32.15 39.88
N SER A 124 -26.59 -33.02 38.94
CA SER A 124 -27.01 -34.42 38.88
C SER A 124 -26.48 -35.24 40.05
N SER A 125 -25.23 -35.03 40.47
CA SER A 125 -24.65 -35.68 41.65
C SER A 125 -25.37 -35.26 42.94
N MET A 126 -25.75 -33.98 43.06
CA MET A 126 -26.56 -33.51 44.18
C MET A 126 -27.97 -34.12 44.18
N ALA A 127 -28.64 -34.15 43.03
CA ALA A 127 -29.96 -34.76 42.88
C ALA A 127 -29.92 -36.28 43.12
N MET A 128 -28.89 -36.98 42.62
CA MET A 128 -28.70 -38.40 42.88
C MET A 128 -28.36 -38.70 44.34
N LEU A 129 -27.58 -37.86 45.02
CA LEU A 129 -27.37 -38.00 46.47
C LEU A 129 -28.67 -37.80 47.25
N ALA A 130 -29.50 -36.84 46.86
CA ALA A 130 -30.81 -36.63 47.49
C ALA A 130 -31.74 -37.84 47.26
N GLN A 131 -31.80 -38.37 46.02
CA GLN A 131 -32.58 -39.55 45.67
C GLN A 131 -32.07 -40.82 46.39
N ALA A 132 -30.75 -41.02 46.45
CA ALA A 132 -30.13 -42.18 47.09
C ALA A 132 -30.29 -42.19 48.61
N ASN A 133 -30.48 -41.04 49.25
CA ASN A 133 -30.82 -40.95 50.67
C ASN A 133 -32.32 -41.20 50.94
N GLN A 134 -33.20 -40.89 49.99
CA GLN A 134 -34.65 -41.13 50.11
C GLN A 134 -35.04 -42.58 49.82
N LEU A 135 -34.35 -43.24 48.89
CA LEU A 135 -34.60 -44.64 48.53
C LEU A 135 -34.56 -45.63 49.72
N PRO A 136 -33.55 -45.63 50.61
CA PRO A 136 -33.49 -46.56 51.74
C PRO A 136 -34.55 -46.28 52.81
N GLN A 137 -35.03 -45.03 52.95
CA GLN A 137 -36.11 -44.70 53.89
C GLN A 137 -37.46 -45.29 53.44
N LEU A 138 -37.71 -45.33 52.13
CA LEU A 138 -38.90 -45.99 51.55
C LEU A 138 -38.83 -47.52 51.71
N VAL A 139 -37.65 -48.13 51.62
CA VAL A 139 -37.48 -49.58 51.87
C VAL A 139 -37.74 -49.91 53.35
N LEU A 140 -37.35 -49.04 54.28
CA LEU A 140 -37.65 -49.23 55.70
C LEU A 140 -39.15 -49.14 56.04
N GLN A 141 -39.94 -48.42 55.23
CA GLN A 141 -41.40 -48.40 55.34
C GLN A 141 -42.05 -49.68 54.78
N LEU A 142 -41.38 -50.37 53.85
CA LEU A 142 -41.84 -51.64 53.28
C LEU A 142 -41.45 -52.88 54.11
N LEU A 143 -40.53 -52.74 55.08
CA LEU A 143 -40.12 -53.80 56.02
C LEU A 143 -40.84 -53.73 57.38
N ARG A 144 -41.90 -52.93 57.49
CA ARG A 144 -42.73 -52.80 58.69
C ARG A 144 -44.14 -53.35 58.48
#